data_AF-A0A218PQE5-F1
#
_entry.id   AF-A0A218PQE5-F1
#
_cell.length_a   1.000
_cell.length_b   1.000
_cell.length_c   1.000
_cell.angle_alpha   90.00
_cell.angle_beta   90.00
_cell.angle_gamma   90.00
#
_symmetry.space_group_name_H-M   'P 1'
#
loop_
_entity.id
_entity.type
_entity.pdbx_description
1 polymer ?
#
loop_
_entity_poly.entity_id
_entity_poly.type
_entity_poly.pdbx_seq_one_letter_code
_entity_poly.pdbx_strand_id
1 'polypeptide(L)' 'MSSGFNVFGPEELDRAESILSEVWASVPGDVRKGPGADILRERMARHVLAALVNSGADSDELKASVMRAGASDWARA' A
#
# COMPACT_ATOMS: atom_id res chain seq x y z
N MET A 1 22.01 10.77 21.86
CA MET A 1 21.53 11.18 20.53
C MET A 1 20.36 10.27 20.19
N SER A 2 19.13 10.80 20.19
CA SER A 2 17.93 10.01 19.91
C SER A 2 17.87 9.78 18.40
N SER A 3 18.11 8.54 17.95
CA SER A 3 17.92 8.16 16.55
C SER A 3 16.43 8.24 16.25
N GLY A 4 16.00 9.31 15.60
CA GLY A 4 14.62 9.48 15.15
C GLY A 4 14.22 8.30 14.28
N PHE A 5 13.37 7.45 14.86
CA PHE A 5 12.71 6.27 14.33
C PHE A 5 12.40 6.34 12.83
N ASN A 6 13.29 5.81 11.99
CA ASN A 6 12.81 5.11 10.80
C ASN A 6 12.32 3.75 11.30
N VAL A 7 11.01 3.63 11.49
CA VAL A 7 10.36 2.39 11.97
C VAL A 7 10.57 1.25 10.98
N PHE A 8 10.87 1.57 9.71
CA PHE A 8 11.13 0.61 8.65
C PHE A 8 12.59 0.59 8.21
N GLY A 9 13.17 -0.60 8.12
CA GLY A 9 14.44 -0.86 7.46
C GLY A 9 14.31 -0.89 5.93
N PRO A 10 15.44 -0.89 5.19
CA PRO A 10 15.44 -0.93 3.72
C PRO A 10 14.64 -2.11 3.14
N GLU A 11 14.80 -3.31 3.72
CA GLU A 11 14.10 -4.52 3.25
C GLU A 11 12.58 -4.42 3.42
N GLU A 12 12.11 -3.77 4.48
CA GLU A 12 10.68 -3.57 4.73
C GLU A 12 10.09 -2.56 3.75
N LEU A 13 10.86 -1.53 3.38
CA LEU A 13 10.47 -0.57 2.35
C LEU A 13 10.44 -1.22 0.97
N ASP A 14 11.44 -2.04 0.61
CA ASP A 14 11.45 -2.79 -0.64
C ASP A 14 10.26 -3.75 -0.73
N ARG A 15 9.94 -4.43 0.38
CA ARG A 15 8.75 -5.28 0.48
C ARG A 15 7.46 -4.47 0.35
N ALA A 16 7.38 -3.30 0.98
CA ALA A 16 6.23 -2.40 0.88
C ALA A 16 6.02 -1.94 -0.58
N GLU A 17 7.09 -1.53 -1.25
CA GLU A 17 7.05 -1.08 -2.64
C GLU A 17 6.65 -2.20 -3.60
N SER A 18 7.17 -3.41 -3.39
CA SER A 18 6.81 -4.59 -4.16
C SER A 18 5.30 -4.89 -4.04
N ILE A 19 4.78 -4.96 -2.82
CA ILE A 19 3.35 -5.19 -2.57
C ILE A 19 2.49 -4.08 -3.17
N LEU A 20 2.88 -2.81 -2.96
CA LEU A 20 2.17 -1.67 -3.53
C LEU A 20 2.11 -1.75 -5.05
N SER A 21 3.21 -2.15 -5.71
CA SER A 21 3.30 -2.23 -7.16
C SER A 21 2.42 -3.35 -7.73
N GLU A 22 2.41 -4.52 -7.10
CA GLU A 22 1.54 -5.64 -7.48
C GLU A 22 0.05 -5.30 -7.32
N VAL A 23 -0.32 -4.73 -6.17
CA VAL A 23 -1.70 -4.33 -5.88
C VAL A 23 -2.10 -3.21 -6.85
N TRP A 24 -1.24 -2.22 -7.09
CA TRP A 24 -1.50 -1.16 -8.06
C TRP A 24 -1.69 -1.71 -9.48
N ALA A 25 -0.90 -2.69 -9.91
CA ALA A 25 -1.05 -3.30 -11.23
C ALA A 25 -2.42 -3.99 -11.41
N SER A 26 -3.03 -4.43 -10.31
CA SER A 26 -4.35 -5.07 -10.27
C SER A 26 -5.51 -4.07 -10.29
N VAL A 27 -5.25 -2.78 -10.09
CA VAL A 27 -6.25 -1.71 -10.18
C VAL A 27 -6.72 -1.54 -11.64
N PRO A 28 -8.03 -1.41 -11.89
CA PRO A 28 -8.57 -1.09 -13.22
C PRO A 28 -7.85 0.09 -13.90
N GLY A 29 -7.60 -0.03 -15.20
CA GLY A 29 -6.75 0.91 -15.93
C GLY A 29 -7.34 2.32 -16.06
N ASP A 30 -8.67 2.43 -16.06
CA ASP A 30 -9.44 3.67 -16.00
C ASP A 30 -9.29 4.37 -14.65
N VAL A 31 -9.31 3.64 -13.54
CA VAL A 31 -9.04 4.18 -12.19
C VAL A 31 -7.59 4.66 -12.06
N ARG A 32 -6.63 3.88 -12.56
CA ARG A 32 -5.20 4.27 -12.54
C ARG A 32 -4.87 5.50 -13.38
N LYS A 33 -5.70 5.82 -14.36
CA LYS A 33 -5.54 7.00 -15.25
C LYS A 33 -6.54 8.11 -14.93
N GLY A 34 -7.40 7.89 -13.94
CA GLY A 34 -8.46 8.80 -13.55
C GLY A 34 -7.95 9.97 -12.70
N PRO A 35 -8.78 11.01 -12.53
CA PRO A 35 -8.48 12.09 -11.61
C PRO A 35 -8.34 11.53 -10.19
N GLY A 36 -7.22 11.83 -9.52
CA GLY A 36 -6.95 11.34 -8.16
C GLY A 36 -6.22 10.00 -8.07
N ALA A 37 -5.75 9.44 -9.20
CA ALA A 37 -4.91 8.24 -9.20
C ALA A 37 -3.69 8.35 -8.26
N ASP A 38 -3.04 9.52 -8.21
CA ASP A 38 -1.91 9.78 -7.32
C ASP A 38 -2.31 9.74 -5.84
N ILE A 39 -3.45 10.35 -5.50
CA ILE A 39 -4.01 10.36 -4.13
C ILE A 39 -4.38 8.93 -3.71
N LEU A 40 -4.98 8.17 -4.62
CA LEU A 40 -5.32 6.78 -4.38
C LEU A 40 -4.07 5.93 -4.14
N ARG A 41 -3.05 6.06 -4.99
CA ARG A 41 -1.78 5.35 -4.85
C ARG A 41 -1.10 5.69 -3.52
N GLU A 42 -1.13 6.96 -3.12
CA GLU A 42 -0.61 7.40 -1.83
C GLU A 42 -1.38 6.77 -0.65
N ARG A 43 -2.71 6.74 -0.69
CA ARG A 43 -3.53 6.08 0.34
C ARG A 43 -3.22 4.60 0.46
N MET A 44 -3.07 3.92 -0.68
CA MET A 44 -2.66 2.51 -0.73
C MET A 44 -1.27 2.32 -0.12
N ALA A 45 -0.31 3.19 -0.43
CA ALA A 45 1.04 3.14 0.16
C ALA A 45 1.01 3.27 1.69
N ARG A 46 0.23 4.22 2.22
CA ARG A 46 0.04 4.38 3.67
C ARG A 46 -0.59 3.13 4.30
N HIS A 47 -1.54 2.49 3.61
CA HIS A 47 -2.15 1.25 4.07
C HIS A 47 -1.17 0.08 4.11
N VAL A 48 -0.32 -0.07 3.08
CA VAL A 48 0.74 -1.09 3.05
C VAL A 48 1.69 -0.92 4.23
N LEU A 49 2.18 0.30 4.46
CA LEU A 49 3.07 0.60 5.58
C LEU A 49 2.41 0.34 6.94
N ALA A 50 1.17 0.81 7.13
CA ALA A 50 0.43 0.57 8.37
C ALA A 50 0.19 -0.92 8.62
N ALA A 51 -0.07 -1.69 7.58
CA ALA A 51 -0.31 -3.12 7.70
C ALA A 51 1.00 -3.91 7.93
N LEU A 52 2.15 -3.47 7.39
CA LEU A 52 3.45 -4.04 7.73
C LEU A 52 3.81 -3.86 9.22
N VAL A 53 3.49 -2.70 9.81
CA VAL A 53 3.74 -2.46 11.25
C VAL A 53 2.85 -3.33 12.14
N ASN A 54 1.59 -3.50 11.74
CA ASN A 54 0.59 -4.15 12.58
C ASN A 54 0.51 -5.67 12.38
N SER A 55 1.10 -6.20 11.31
CA SER A 55 0.98 -7.60 10.97
C SER A 55 2.35 -8.27 10.88
N GLY A 56 2.56 -9.29 11.71
CA GLY A 56 3.49 -10.37 11.37
C GLY A 56 2.92 -11.29 10.28
N ALA A 57 1.99 -10.79 9.46
CA ALA A 57 1.22 -11.57 8.52
C ALA A 57 2.02 -11.86 7.26
N ASP A 58 1.64 -12.97 6.64
CA ASP A 58 2.19 -13.38 5.35
C ASP A 58 1.85 -12.34 4.27
N SER A 59 2.70 -12.26 3.25
CA SER A 59 2.62 -11.31 2.13
C SER A 59 1.24 -11.34 1.45
N ASP A 60 0.64 -12.53 1.33
CA ASP A 60 -0.66 -12.68 0.66
C ASP A 60 -1.83 -12.13 1.47
N GLU A 61 -1.78 -12.24 2.80
CA GLU A 61 -2.80 -11.69 3.69
C GLU A 61 -2.73 -10.15 3.70
N LEU A 62 -1.51 -9.62 3.65
CA LEU A 62 -1.23 -8.20 3.50
C LEU A 62 -1.75 -7.66 2.15
N LYS A 63 -1.47 -8.35 1.03
CA LYS A 63 -2.01 -8.00 -0.30
C LYS A 63 -3.54 -7.98 -0.30
N ALA A 64 -4.18 -9.01 0.26
CA ALA A 64 -5.64 -9.09 0.34
C ALA A 64 -6.24 -7.94 1.19
N SER A 65 -5.58 -7.57 2.29
CA SER A 65 -5.97 -6.42 3.11
C SER A 65 -5.92 -5.11 2.32
N VAL A 66 -4.81 -4.85 1.63
CA VAL A 66 -4.61 -3.62 0.85
C VAL A 66 -5.59 -3.56 -0.33
N MET A 67 -5.87 -4.68 -1.01
CA MET A 67 -6.86 -4.75 -2.08
C MET A 67 -8.28 -4.42 -1.58
N ARG A 68 -8.68 -4.90 -0.39
CA ARG A 68 -10.00 -4.58 0.19
C ARG A 68 -10.13 -3.12 0.59
N ALA A 69 -9.07 -2.54 1.16
CA ALA A 69 -9.02 -1.12 1.47
C ALA A 69 -9.05 -0.26 0.20
N GLY A 70 -8.21 -0.61 -0.78
CA GLY A 70 -8.13 0.03 -2.09
C GLY A 70 -9.47 0.00 -2.82
N ALA A 71 -10.15 -1.14 -2.89
CA ALA A 71 -11.46 -1.26 -3.54
C ALA A 71 -12.52 -0.30 -2.96
N SER A 72 -12.50 -0.07 -1.65
CA SER A 72 -13.40 0.89 -1.00
C SER A 72 -13.05 2.34 -1.35
N ASP A 73 -11.77 2.64 -1.55
CA ASP A 73 -11.29 3.96 -1.97
C ASP A 73 -11.49 4.20 -3.47
N TRP A 74 -11.37 3.16 -4.32
CA TRP A 74 -11.66 3.23 -5.76
C TRP A 74 -13.12 3.58 -6.01
N ALA A 75 -14.05 3.01 -5.25
CA ALA A 75 -15.48 3.30 -5.38
C ALA A 75 -15.85 4.76 -5.03
N ARG A 76 -14.92 5.52 -4.43
CA ARG A 76 -15.10 6.93 -4.03
C ARG A 76 -14.29 7.91 -4.88
N ALA A 77 -13.40 7.42 -5.74
CA ALA A 77 -12.55 8.22 -6.63
C ALA A 77 -13.24 8.42 -7.98
#